data_AF-A0A955VVN5-F1
#
_entry.id   AF-A0A955VVN5-F1
#
_cell.length_a   1.000
_cell.length_b   1.000
_cell.length_c   1.000
_cell.angle_alpha   90.00
_cell.angle_beta   90.00
_cell.angle_gamma   90.00
#
_symmetry.space_group_name_H-M   'P 1'
#
loop_
_entity.id
_entity.type
_entity.pdbx_description
1 polymer ?
#
loop_
_entity_poly.entity_id
_entity_poly.type
_entity_poly.pdbx_seq_one_letter_code
_entity_poly.pdbx_strand_id
1 'polypeptide(L)'
;VEALDSPNWTTDFETVEVYNGQTDFCQVLADWLGLLNQGLRITAVGNSDTHGESRAPGYPRNYVRTAGAAAHEVTGAEVTTALREGRSIVTGGAVLDFPFGPGPGDTVVPDAGSVRVHVRLRTPPYTGIRRLVAFHRGVAVFDRELAVDDAEIIDLDEEIAIPVEGDGPLVLLALGNPRLPYIAGGPVFALANPIWIDADADGTITPVGPGAITLPAMSICE
;
A
#
# COMPACT_ATOMS: atom_id res chain seq x y z
N VAL A 1 9.76 5.39 21.27
CA VAL A 1 10.72 5.05 20.18
C VAL A 1 12.14 4.75 20.72
N GLU A 2 12.33 4.53 22.04
CA GLU A 2 13.65 4.21 22.62
C GLU A 2 14.31 2.93 22.06
N ALA A 3 13.53 2.01 21.48
CA ALA A 3 14.04 0.78 20.88
C ALA A 3 14.82 0.98 19.55
N LEU A 4 14.76 2.17 18.94
CA LEU A 4 15.49 2.50 17.70
C LEU A 4 16.72 3.38 17.96
N ASP A 5 17.08 3.68 19.21
CA ASP A 5 18.20 4.55 19.56
C ASP A 5 19.53 3.78 19.57
N SER A 6 19.95 3.30 18.39
CA SER A 6 21.27 2.71 18.17
C SER A 6 22.14 3.71 17.40
N PRO A 7 23.42 3.91 17.79
CA PRO A 7 24.31 4.81 17.05
C PRO A 7 24.58 4.36 15.61
N ASN A 8 24.23 3.11 15.27
CA ASN A 8 24.36 2.54 13.93
C ASN A 8 23.02 2.45 13.18
N TRP A 9 21.94 3.01 13.74
CA TRP A 9 20.62 3.04 13.12
C TRP A 9 20.18 4.48 12.90
N THR A 10 19.49 4.71 11.80
CA THR A 10 18.85 6.00 11.50
C THR A 10 17.45 5.76 10.99
N THR A 11 16.54 6.68 11.29
CA THR A 11 15.22 6.77 10.65
C THR A 11 15.16 7.90 9.63
N ASP A 12 16.32 8.48 9.26
CA ASP A 12 16.47 9.55 8.28
C ASP A 12 16.44 9.00 6.85
N PHE A 13 15.29 8.44 6.47
CA PHE A 13 15.00 7.97 5.12
C PHE A 13 13.51 8.11 4.84
N GLU A 14 13.17 8.42 3.59
CA GLU A 14 11.79 8.68 3.19
C GLU A 14 11.05 7.46 2.66
N THR A 15 11.79 6.48 2.14
CA THR A 15 11.19 5.33 1.45
C THR A 15 11.83 4.02 1.87
N VAL A 16 11.05 2.95 1.92
CA VAL A 16 11.54 1.58 2.06
C VAL A 16 11.00 0.73 0.92
N GLU A 17 11.86 -0.09 0.34
CA GLU A 17 11.44 -1.05 -0.67
C GLU A 17 10.77 -2.24 0.00
N VAL A 18 9.44 -2.30 -0.07
CA VAL A 18 8.63 -3.38 0.52
C VAL A 18 8.55 -4.58 -0.42
N TYR A 19 8.73 -4.36 -1.73
CA TYR A 19 8.74 -5.44 -2.72
C TYR A 19 9.91 -5.28 -3.69
N ASN A 20 10.90 -6.17 -3.57
CA ASN A 20 11.96 -6.43 -4.57
C ASN A 20 11.86 -7.89 -5.09
N GLY A 21 11.11 -8.74 -4.39
CA GLY A 21 10.80 -10.10 -4.75
C GLY A 21 9.68 -10.63 -3.86
N GLN A 22 9.19 -11.83 -4.16
CA GLN A 22 8.11 -12.43 -3.38
C GLN A 22 8.60 -12.98 -2.03
N THR A 23 9.82 -13.54 -1.99
CA THR A 23 10.33 -14.35 -0.88
C THR A 23 10.32 -13.66 0.49
N ASP A 24 10.58 -12.36 0.52
CA ASP A 24 10.70 -11.55 1.73
C ASP A 24 9.56 -10.55 1.91
N PHE A 25 8.63 -10.47 0.95
CA PHE A 25 7.57 -9.45 0.92
C PHE A 25 6.82 -9.34 2.25
N CYS A 26 6.35 -10.45 2.82
CA CYS A 26 5.55 -10.39 4.04
C CYS A 26 6.37 -10.09 5.30
N GLN A 27 7.66 -10.44 5.32
CA GLN A 27 8.56 -10.03 6.40
C GLN A 27 8.78 -8.52 6.33
N VAL A 28 9.10 -7.98 5.16
CA VAL A 28 9.35 -6.55 4.98
C VAL A 28 8.06 -5.73 5.15
N LEU A 29 6.91 -6.26 4.72
CA LEU A 29 5.60 -5.67 4.98
C LEU A 29 5.36 -5.53 6.49
N ALA A 30 5.66 -6.57 7.26
CA ALA A 30 5.52 -6.53 8.72
C ALA A 30 6.46 -5.51 9.36
N ASP A 31 7.73 -5.47 8.93
CA ASP A 31 8.72 -4.50 9.41
C ASP A 31 8.27 -3.06 9.10
N TRP A 32 7.80 -2.81 7.87
CA TRP A 32 7.31 -1.50 7.45
C TRP A 32 6.06 -1.07 8.24
N LEU A 33 5.07 -1.96 8.44
CA LEU A 33 3.93 -1.67 9.31
C LEU A 33 4.37 -1.32 10.75
N GLY A 34 5.41 -2.00 11.25
CA GLY A 34 6.01 -1.69 12.56
C GLY A 34 6.66 -0.30 12.62
N LEU A 35 7.28 0.17 11.54
CA LEU A 35 7.80 1.54 11.44
C LEU A 35 6.65 2.57 11.47
N LEU A 36 5.58 2.33 10.71
CA LEU A 36 4.40 3.20 10.69
C LEU A 36 3.70 3.27 12.06
N ASN A 37 3.59 2.14 12.77
CA ASN A 37 3.04 2.08 14.13
C ASN A 37 3.86 2.86 15.17
N GLN A 38 5.08 3.26 14.84
CA GLN A 38 5.93 4.10 15.67
C GLN A 38 5.85 5.59 15.29
N GLY A 39 4.95 5.96 14.37
CA GLY A 39 4.77 7.33 13.90
C GLY A 39 5.71 7.72 12.77
N LEU A 40 6.54 6.80 12.25
CA LEU A 40 7.40 7.09 11.12
C LEU A 40 6.56 7.12 9.85
N ARG A 41 6.68 8.21 9.07
CA ARG A 41 5.97 8.39 7.79
C ARG A 41 6.87 7.98 6.62
N ILE A 42 7.21 6.70 6.58
CA ILE A 42 8.07 6.11 5.54
C ILE A 42 7.20 5.52 4.45
N THR A 43 7.46 5.91 3.20
CA THR A 43 6.69 5.47 2.04
C THR A 43 7.18 4.12 1.54
N ALA A 44 6.28 3.15 1.44
CA ALA A 44 6.54 1.90 0.74
C ALA A 44 6.71 2.16 -0.76
N VAL A 45 7.78 1.60 -1.31
CA VAL A 45 8.02 1.49 -2.75
C VAL A 45 8.29 0.03 -3.12
N GLY A 46 8.21 -0.31 -4.40
CA GLY A 46 8.69 -1.59 -4.91
C GLY A 46 9.33 -1.42 -6.28
N ASN A 47 10.50 -2.03 -6.50
CA ASN A 47 11.27 -1.84 -7.71
C ASN A 47 11.74 -3.20 -8.26
N SER A 48 12.05 -3.24 -9.55
CA SER A 48 12.34 -4.49 -10.26
C SER A 48 13.75 -5.02 -10.11
N ASP A 49 14.65 -4.18 -9.62
CA ASP A 49 16.09 -4.46 -9.44
C ASP A 49 16.70 -5.30 -10.58
N THR A 50 16.41 -4.88 -11.81
CA THR A 50 16.64 -5.68 -12.99
C THR A 50 18.11 -5.65 -13.39
N HIS A 51 18.76 -6.81 -13.29
CA HIS A 51 20.18 -7.01 -13.61
C HIS A 51 20.42 -7.88 -14.86
N GLY A 52 19.36 -8.29 -15.55
CA GLY A 52 19.46 -9.10 -16.76
C GLY A 52 18.10 -9.47 -17.36
N GLU A 53 18.13 -10.04 -18.56
CA GLU A 53 16.95 -10.35 -19.37
C GLU A 53 15.98 -11.36 -18.73
N SER A 54 16.45 -12.14 -17.76
CA SER A 54 15.62 -13.10 -17.02
C SER A 54 14.75 -12.46 -15.93
N ARG A 55 14.93 -11.18 -15.62
CA ARG A 55 14.10 -10.41 -14.69
C ARG A 55 13.42 -9.29 -15.45
N ALA A 56 12.10 -9.32 -15.57
CA ALA A 56 11.38 -8.33 -16.36
C ALA A 56 11.56 -6.92 -15.75
N PRO A 57 12.04 -5.93 -16.53
CA PRO A 57 12.15 -4.57 -16.04
C PRO A 57 10.76 -3.97 -15.75
N GLY A 58 10.67 -3.23 -14.65
CA GLY A 58 9.44 -2.57 -14.24
C GLY A 58 8.37 -3.52 -13.71
N TYR A 59 8.76 -4.62 -13.03
CA TYR A 59 7.91 -5.31 -12.08
C TYR A 59 8.64 -5.48 -10.73
N PRO A 60 8.04 -5.06 -9.60
CA PRO A 60 6.81 -4.27 -9.51
C PRO A 60 7.01 -2.84 -10.04
N ARG A 61 5.95 -2.03 -10.00
CA ARG A 61 5.97 -0.58 -10.31
C ARG A 61 5.42 0.21 -9.14
N ASN A 62 5.66 1.52 -9.18
CA ASN A 62 5.03 2.49 -8.31
C ASN A 62 4.13 3.42 -9.14
N TYR A 63 2.86 3.55 -8.76
CA TYR A 63 2.00 4.63 -9.26
C TYR A 63 2.04 5.79 -8.27
N VAL A 64 2.60 6.90 -8.71
CA VAL A 64 2.78 8.11 -7.90
C VAL A 64 1.76 9.15 -8.33
N ARG A 65 1.00 9.71 -7.37
CA ARG A 65 0.00 10.74 -7.66
C ARG A 65 0.69 12.05 -8.02
N THR A 66 0.27 12.63 -9.14
CA THR A 66 0.79 13.88 -9.70
C THR A 66 -0.39 14.75 -10.15
N ALA A 67 -0.20 16.07 -10.17
CA ALA A 67 -1.12 17.08 -10.66
C ALA A 67 -0.99 17.33 -12.17
N GLY A 68 0.13 16.93 -12.79
CA GLY A 68 0.34 17.03 -14.24
C GLY A 68 -0.75 16.28 -15.03
N ALA A 69 -1.41 16.96 -15.96
CA ALA A 69 -2.45 16.37 -16.81
C ALA A 69 -1.84 15.50 -17.92
N ALA A 70 -0.59 15.77 -18.28
CA ALA A 70 0.19 14.99 -19.22
C ALA A 70 1.56 14.62 -18.63
N ALA A 71 2.10 13.46 -19.06
CA ALA A 71 3.35 12.93 -18.52
C ALA A 71 4.56 13.88 -18.65
N HIS A 72 4.57 14.77 -19.65
CA HIS A 72 5.65 15.74 -19.85
C HIS A 72 5.58 16.96 -18.93
N GLU A 73 4.46 17.15 -18.22
CA GLU A 73 4.27 18.22 -17.23
C GLU A 73 4.74 17.79 -15.84
N VAL A 74 4.86 16.48 -15.59
CA VAL A 74 5.29 15.91 -14.32
C VAL A 74 6.76 16.24 -14.06
N THR A 75 7.04 16.86 -12.92
CA THR A 75 8.41 17.26 -12.55
C THR A 75 9.04 16.31 -11.52
N GLY A 76 10.37 16.27 -11.45
CA GLY A 76 11.05 15.48 -10.42
C GLY A 76 10.75 15.96 -8.99
N ALA A 77 10.51 17.26 -8.81
CA ALA A 77 10.13 17.83 -7.51
C ALA A 77 8.74 17.36 -7.05
N GLU A 78 7.81 17.27 -7.99
CA GLU A 78 6.46 16.76 -7.75
C GLU A 78 6.47 15.28 -7.38
N VAL A 79 7.23 14.45 -8.11
CA VAL A 79 7.43 13.03 -7.76
C VAL A 79 8.04 12.89 -6.37
N THR A 80 9.08 13.68 -6.06
CA THR A 80 9.73 13.67 -4.74
C THR A 80 8.75 14.07 -3.64
N THR A 81 7.93 15.09 -3.87
CA THR A 81 6.92 15.56 -2.90
C THR A 81 5.87 14.49 -2.66
N ALA A 82 5.33 13.90 -3.72
CA ALA A 82 4.36 12.82 -3.62
C ALA A 82 4.91 11.60 -2.86
N LEU A 83 6.18 11.23 -3.08
CA LEU A 83 6.83 10.16 -2.31
C LEU A 83 7.04 10.54 -0.84
N ARG A 84 7.43 11.78 -0.53
CA ARG A 84 7.56 12.27 0.85
C ARG A 84 6.23 12.30 1.60
N GLU A 85 5.14 12.50 0.87
CA GLU A 85 3.79 12.54 1.42
C GLU A 85 3.09 11.16 1.40
N GLY A 86 3.73 10.10 0.92
CA GLY A 86 3.12 8.77 0.86
C GLY A 86 2.05 8.61 -0.23
N ARG A 87 2.01 9.50 -1.23
CA ARG A 87 1.04 9.47 -2.33
C ARG A 87 1.47 8.49 -3.44
N SER A 88 1.74 7.25 -3.06
CA SER A 88 2.27 6.19 -3.94
C SER A 88 1.59 4.85 -3.70
N ILE A 89 1.53 4.03 -4.74
CA ILE A 89 0.95 2.67 -4.71
C ILE A 89 1.94 1.72 -5.37
N VAL A 90 2.37 0.69 -4.64
CA VAL A 90 3.22 -0.38 -5.19
C VAL A 90 2.32 -1.38 -5.88
N THR A 91 2.66 -1.81 -7.10
CA THR A 91 1.82 -2.69 -7.90
C THR A 91 2.60 -3.80 -8.59
N GLY A 92 2.04 -4.99 -8.50
CA GLY A 92 2.35 -6.12 -9.36
C GLY A 92 1.22 -6.35 -10.36
N GLY A 93 0.97 -5.42 -11.29
CA GLY A 93 0.04 -5.61 -12.40
C GLY A 93 -1.43 -5.24 -12.15
N ALA A 94 -1.84 -5.01 -10.90
CA ALA A 94 -3.14 -4.41 -10.58
C ALA A 94 -3.03 -2.89 -10.39
N VAL A 95 -4.07 -2.15 -10.74
CA VAL A 95 -4.16 -0.72 -10.47
C VAL A 95 -5.18 -0.53 -9.36
N LEU A 96 -4.71 -0.05 -8.22
CA LEU A 96 -5.56 0.41 -7.11
C LEU A 96 -5.62 1.94 -7.20
N ASP A 97 -6.81 2.50 -7.28
CA ASP A 97 -7.04 3.94 -7.31
C ASP A 97 -8.08 4.36 -6.26
N PHE A 98 -8.03 5.64 -5.91
CA PHE A 98 -8.95 6.29 -4.97
C PHE A 98 -9.60 7.48 -5.72
N PRO A 99 -10.65 7.22 -6.52
CA PRO A 99 -11.22 8.23 -7.41
C PRO A 99 -12.01 9.30 -6.67
N PHE A 100 -12.51 9.00 -5.47
CA PHE A 100 -13.29 9.91 -4.64
C PHE A 100 -12.84 9.83 -3.19
N GLY A 101 -12.89 10.97 -2.48
CA GLY A 101 -12.53 11.02 -1.07
C GLY A 101 -11.03 10.82 -0.83
N PRO A 102 -10.65 10.31 0.36
CA PRO A 102 -9.26 10.22 0.78
C PRO A 102 -8.50 9.09 0.06
N GLY A 103 -7.22 9.33 -0.17
CA GLY A 103 -6.28 8.34 -0.69
C GLY A 103 -4.94 8.35 0.06
N PRO A 104 -3.96 7.58 -0.45
CA PRO A 104 -2.64 7.45 0.18
C PRO A 104 -2.00 8.82 0.44
N GLY A 105 -1.50 9.02 1.65
CA GLY A 105 -0.89 10.25 2.13
C GLY A 105 -1.85 11.24 2.78
N ASP A 106 -3.16 11.09 2.58
CA ASP A 106 -4.15 11.98 3.20
C ASP A 106 -4.38 11.65 4.68
N THR A 107 -4.83 12.64 5.45
CA THR A 107 -5.28 12.47 6.83
C THR A 107 -6.80 12.55 6.90
N VAL A 108 -7.43 11.66 7.67
CA VAL A 108 -8.89 11.54 7.80
C VAL A 108 -9.30 11.38 9.25
N VAL A 109 -10.36 12.09 9.63
CA VAL A 109 -11.07 11.88 10.89
C VAL A 109 -12.17 10.84 10.65
N PRO A 110 -12.20 9.72 11.42
CA PRO A 110 -13.22 8.70 11.25
C PRO A 110 -14.60 9.18 11.68
N ASP A 111 -15.62 8.63 11.03
CA ASP A 111 -17.03 8.82 11.38
C ASP A 111 -17.53 7.56 12.10
N ALA A 112 -17.96 7.72 13.35
CA ALA A 112 -18.47 6.64 14.20
C ALA A 112 -17.56 5.39 14.26
N GLY A 113 -16.24 5.58 14.36
CA GLY A 113 -15.26 4.47 14.44
C GLY A 113 -14.98 3.79 13.10
N SER A 114 -15.32 4.43 11.98
CA SER A 114 -15.04 3.93 10.64
C SER A 114 -14.57 5.02 9.70
N VAL A 115 -13.77 4.64 8.70
CA VAL A 115 -13.45 5.51 7.55
C VAL A 115 -14.11 4.93 6.31
N ARG A 116 -14.76 5.79 5.53
CA ARG A 116 -15.28 5.47 4.21
C ARG A 116 -14.20 5.80 3.17
N VAL A 117 -13.81 4.79 2.39
CA VAL A 117 -12.77 4.91 1.36
C VAL A 117 -13.34 4.41 0.05
N HIS A 118 -13.31 5.24 -1.00
CA HIS A 118 -13.69 4.77 -2.33
C HIS A 118 -12.50 4.09 -2.99
N VAL A 119 -12.65 2.81 -3.30
CA VAL A 119 -11.61 1.98 -3.90
C VAL A 119 -12.04 1.55 -5.29
N ARG A 120 -11.17 1.79 -6.27
CA ARG A 120 -11.28 1.20 -7.60
C ARG A 120 -10.09 0.27 -7.85
N LEU A 121 -10.36 -1.00 -8.09
CA LEU A 121 -9.37 -2.00 -8.46
C LEU A 121 -9.56 -2.42 -9.91
N ARG A 122 -8.45 -2.48 -10.64
CA ARG A 122 -8.43 -2.86 -12.05
C ARG A 122 -7.28 -3.80 -12.34
N THR A 123 -7.53 -4.78 -13.20
CA THR A 123 -6.52 -5.68 -13.74
C THR A 123 -6.67 -5.80 -15.26
N PRO A 124 -5.66 -6.32 -15.95
CA PRO A 124 -5.82 -6.76 -17.34
C PRO A 124 -6.85 -7.91 -17.45
N PRO A 125 -7.57 -8.03 -18.59
CA PRO A 125 -8.68 -8.99 -18.78
C PRO A 125 -8.19 -10.44 -19.05
N TYR A 126 -7.29 -10.92 -18.20
CA TYR A 126 -6.83 -12.31 -18.11
C TYR A 126 -6.53 -12.73 -16.66
N THR A 127 -6.77 -11.84 -15.69
CA THR A 127 -6.55 -12.05 -14.25
C THR A 127 -7.42 -11.07 -13.47
N GLY A 128 -7.58 -11.31 -12.18
CA GLY A 128 -8.32 -10.41 -11.27
C GLY A 128 -7.80 -10.48 -9.85
N ILE A 129 -8.07 -9.43 -9.09
CA ILE A 129 -7.93 -9.41 -7.63
C ILE A 129 -8.98 -10.35 -7.02
N ARG A 130 -8.58 -11.12 -6.01
CA ARG A 130 -9.44 -12.05 -5.27
C ARG A 130 -9.66 -11.65 -3.84
N ARG A 131 -8.83 -10.77 -3.28
CA ARG A 131 -8.93 -10.38 -1.89
C ARG A 131 -8.49 -8.95 -1.68
N LEU A 132 -9.23 -8.21 -0.87
CA LEU A 132 -8.86 -6.89 -0.38
C LEU A 132 -8.72 -6.94 1.14
N VAL A 133 -7.53 -6.62 1.62
CA VAL A 133 -7.19 -6.56 3.04
C VAL A 133 -6.88 -5.11 3.41
N ALA A 134 -7.40 -4.64 4.53
CA ALA A 134 -6.98 -3.37 5.11
C ALA A 134 -6.35 -3.60 6.49
N PHE A 135 -5.14 -3.08 6.66
CA PHE A 135 -4.39 -3.10 7.90
C PHE A 135 -4.53 -1.75 8.59
N HIS A 136 -5.01 -1.75 9.83
CA HIS A 136 -4.96 -0.57 10.68
C HIS A 136 -4.08 -0.89 11.88
N ARG A 137 -3.10 -0.02 12.13
CA ARG A 137 -2.10 -0.22 13.20
C ARG A 137 -1.43 -1.59 13.16
N GLY A 138 -1.15 -2.09 11.95
CA GLY A 138 -0.41 -3.34 11.72
C GLY A 138 -1.23 -4.64 11.81
N VAL A 139 -2.53 -4.57 12.10
CA VAL A 139 -3.44 -5.74 12.13
C VAL A 139 -4.50 -5.64 11.06
N ALA A 140 -4.89 -6.77 10.46
CA ALA A 140 -5.99 -6.80 9.51
C ALA A 140 -7.33 -6.49 10.21
N VAL A 141 -7.95 -5.37 9.86
CA VAL A 141 -9.25 -4.91 10.38
C VAL A 141 -10.38 -5.06 9.38
N PHE A 142 -10.03 -5.27 8.11
CA PHE A 142 -10.93 -5.58 7.03
C PHE A 142 -10.29 -6.63 6.14
N ASP A 143 -11.07 -7.63 5.75
CA ASP A 143 -10.60 -8.74 4.93
C ASP A 143 -11.78 -9.29 4.14
N ARG A 144 -11.77 -9.07 2.82
CA ARG A 144 -12.87 -9.40 1.93
C ARG A 144 -12.37 -10.17 0.72
N GLU A 145 -12.90 -11.38 0.55
CA GLU A 145 -12.83 -12.12 -0.70
C GLU A 145 -13.71 -11.47 -1.78
N LEU A 146 -13.22 -11.44 -3.01
CA LEU A 146 -13.85 -10.82 -4.17
C LEU A 146 -14.13 -11.89 -5.23
N ALA A 147 -15.37 -11.90 -5.71
CA ALA A 147 -15.80 -12.72 -6.83
C ALA A 147 -15.67 -11.88 -8.12
N VAL A 148 -14.58 -12.07 -8.84
CA VAL A 148 -14.23 -11.30 -10.04
C VAL A 148 -14.28 -12.19 -11.27
N ASP A 149 -14.78 -11.63 -12.38
CA ASP A 149 -14.62 -12.21 -13.71
C ASP A 149 -13.30 -11.74 -14.31
N ASP A 150 -12.35 -12.66 -14.53
CA ASP A 150 -11.02 -12.34 -15.06
C ASP A 150 -11.06 -11.71 -16.47
N ALA A 151 -12.21 -11.73 -17.17
CA ALA A 151 -12.39 -11.07 -18.46
C ALA A 151 -12.75 -9.58 -18.37
N GLU A 152 -13.15 -9.09 -17.20
CA GLU A 152 -13.47 -7.69 -16.95
C GLU A 152 -12.22 -6.90 -16.53
N ILE A 153 -12.23 -5.58 -16.77
CA ILE A 153 -11.13 -4.69 -16.37
C ILE A 153 -11.32 -4.15 -14.95
N ILE A 154 -12.57 -4.02 -14.50
CA ILE A 154 -12.91 -3.46 -13.18
C ILE A 154 -13.24 -4.62 -12.25
N ASP A 155 -12.34 -4.86 -11.30
CA ASP A 155 -12.50 -5.90 -10.28
C ASP A 155 -13.39 -5.42 -9.13
N LEU A 156 -13.31 -4.12 -8.82
CA LEU A 156 -14.07 -3.45 -7.76
C LEU A 156 -14.13 -1.95 -8.05
N ASP A 157 -15.27 -1.31 -7.79
CA ASP A 157 -15.43 0.15 -7.80
C ASP A 157 -16.50 0.55 -6.79
N GLU A 158 -16.12 0.61 -5.51
CA GLU A 158 -17.04 0.74 -4.38
C GLU A 158 -16.49 1.66 -3.28
N GLU A 159 -17.39 2.29 -2.54
CA GLU A 159 -17.07 2.90 -1.25
C GLU A 159 -17.16 1.84 -0.14
N ILE A 160 -16.05 1.60 0.55
CA ILE A 160 -15.96 0.63 1.65
C ILE A 160 -15.83 1.35 2.99
N ALA A 161 -16.61 0.90 3.97
CA ALA A 161 -16.48 1.33 5.35
C ALA A 161 -15.49 0.39 6.07
N ILE A 162 -14.38 0.95 6.55
CA ILE A 162 -13.32 0.22 7.24
C ILE A 162 -13.33 0.62 8.73
N PRO A 163 -13.46 -0.32 9.67
CA PRO A 163 -13.39 -0.01 11.09
C PRO A 163 -11.97 0.42 11.48
N VAL A 164 -11.86 1.47 12.29
CA VAL A 164 -10.60 2.00 12.81
C VAL A 164 -10.75 2.40 14.27
N GLU A 165 -9.66 2.33 15.04
CA GLU A 165 -9.67 2.69 16.46
C GLU A 165 -8.36 3.39 16.85
N GLY A 166 -8.49 4.63 17.32
CA GLY A 166 -7.35 5.46 17.67
C GLY A 166 -6.54 5.88 16.44
N ASP A 167 -5.51 6.66 16.71
CA ASP A 167 -4.64 7.17 15.66
C ASP A 167 -3.77 6.08 15.05
N GLY A 168 -3.52 6.20 13.75
CA GLY A 168 -2.57 5.31 13.11
C GLY A 168 -2.67 5.23 11.59
N PRO A 169 -1.80 4.41 10.99
CA PRO A 169 -1.85 4.13 9.56
C PRO A 169 -3.05 3.22 9.24
N LEU A 170 -3.69 3.47 8.10
CA LEU A 170 -4.59 2.56 7.41
C LEU A 170 -3.99 2.23 6.03
N VAL A 171 -3.60 0.97 5.83
CA VAL A 171 -2.94 0.46 4.62
C VAL A 171 -3.85 -0.53 3.92
N LEU A 172 -3.98 -0.42 2.59
CA LEU A 172 -4.79 -1.35 1.79
C LEU A 172 -3.89 -2.22 0.92
N LEU A 173 -4.15 -3.52 0.90
CA LEU A 173 -3.47 -4.52 0.08
C LEU A 173 -4.51 -5.34 -0.69
N ALA A 174 -4.45 -5.25 -2.01
CA ALA A 174 -5.22 -6.08 -2.93
C ALA A 174 -4.36 -7.23 -3.44
N LEU A 175 -4.90 -8.45 -3.43
CA LEU A 175 -4.21 -9.69 -3.80
C LEU A 175 -5.01 -10.46 -4.84
N GLY A 176 -4.35 -10.88 -5.91
CA GLY A 176 -4.90 -11.70 -6.98
C GLY A 176 -4.07 -12.96 -7.22
N ASN A 177 -4.49 -13.75 -8.21
CA ASN A 177 -3.79 -14.99 -8.54
C ASN A 177 -2.42 -14.74 -9.20
N PRO A 178 -1.42 -15.62 -8.96
CA PRO A 178 -0.12 -15.57 -9.63
C PRO A 178 -0.25 -15.99 -11.10
N ARG A 179 -0.53 -15.02 -11.99
CA ARG A 179 -0.88 -15.28 -13.40
C ARG A 179 -0.25 -14.30 -14.39
N LEU A 180 0.68 -13.44 -13.97
CA LEU A 180 1.29 -12.48 -14.88
C LEU A 180 2.27 -13.17 -15.84
N PRO A 181 1.99 -13.21 -17.16
CA PRO A 181 2.77 -14.01 -18.09
C PRO A 181 4.20 -13.47 -18.29
N TYR A 182 4.40 -12.15 -18.21
CA TYR A 182 5.69 -11.51 -18.44
C TYR A 182 6.68 -11.62 -17.27
N ILE A 183 6.25 -12.17 -16.13
CA ILE A 183 7.08 -12.47 -14.96
C ILE A 183 6.93 -13.93 -14.52
N ALA A 184 6.71 -14.83 -15.49
CA ALA A 184 6.62 -16.27 -15.25
C ALA A 184 5.59 -16.66 -14.16
N GLY A 185 4.44 -15.98 -14.16
CA GLY A 185 3.35 -16.27 -13.22
C GLY A 185 3.49 -15.58 -11.87
N GLY A 186 4.29 -14.51 -11.73
CA GLY A 186 4.36 -13.76 -10.48
C GLY A 186 3.00 -13.19 -10.00
N PRO A 187 2.92 -12.78 -8.71
CA PRO A 187 1.68 -12.42 -8.05
C PRO A 187 1.05 -11.15 -8.65
N VAL A 188 -0.28 -11.13 -8.70
CA VAL A 188 -1.03 -9.90 -9.01
C VAL A 188 -1.36 -9.21 -7.71
N PHE A 189 -0.92 -7.96 -7.52
CA PHE A 189 -1.21 -7.23 -6.28
C PHE A 189 -1.17 -5.71 -6.46
N ALA A 190 -1.73 -5.00 -5.49
CA ALA A 190 -1.50 -3.58 -5.28
C ALA A 190 -1.48 -3.25 -3.78
N LEU A 191 -0.44 -2.57 -3.32
CA LEU A 191 -0.25 -2.10 -1.96
C LEU A 191 -0.28 -0.57 -1.95
N ALA A 192 -1.30 0.00 -1.32
CA ALA A 192 -1.39 1.43 -1.10
C ALA A 192 -0.59 1.85 0.13
N ASN A 193 0.12 2.98 0.02
CA ASN A 193 0.65 3.67 1.19
C ASN A 193 -0.46 4.18 2.12
N PRO A 194 -0.14 4.55 3.37
CA PRO A 194 -1.15 4.80 4.39
C PRO A 194 -2.08 5.97 4.05
N ILE A 195 -3.36 5.77 4.33
CA ILE A 195 -4.26 6.84 4.74
C ILE A 195 -4.06 7.01 6.24
N TRP A 196 -3.86 8.23 6.73
CA TRP A 196 -3.58 8.49 8.13
C TRP A 196 -4.88 8.78 8.89
N ILE A 197 -5.09 8.07 10.01
CA ILE A 197 -6.28 8.22 10.85
C ILE A 197 -5.95 9.13 12.02
N ASP A 198 -6.70 10.24 12.10
CA ASP A 198 -6.75 11.20 13.22
C ASP A 198 -8.05 10.93 14.00
N ALA A 199 -8.01 9.99 14.94
CA ALA A 199 -9.23 9.47 15.55
C ALA A 199 -9.84 10.40 16.61
N ASP A 200 -9.02 11.25 17.23
CA ASP A 200 -9.46 12.23 18.23
C ASP A 200 -9.64 13.64 17.67
N ALA A 201 -9.33 13.84 16.38
CA ALA A 201 -9.47 15.10 15.65
C ALA A 201 -8.62 16.24 16.23
N ASP A 202 -7.45 15.92 16.79
CA ASP A 202 -6.54 16.90 17.37
C ASP A 202 -5.55 17.50 16.34
N GLY A 203 -5.56 16.99 15.10
CA GLY A 203 -4.71 17.43 13.99
C GLY A 203 -3.31 16.81 13.98
N THR A 204 -3.01 15.94 14.93
CA THR A 204 -1.78 15.15 15.04
C THR A 204 -2.13 13.67 14.90
N ILE A 205 -1.19 12.87 14.39
CA ILE A 205 -1.35 11.42 14.37
C ILE A 205 -0.37 10.86 15.38
N THR A 206 -0.89 10.30 16.47
CA THR A 206 -0.08 9.75 17.56
C THR A 206 -0.34 8.25 17.70
N PRO A 207 0.27 7.40 16.85
CA PRO A 207 0.13 5.94 16.99
C PRO A 207 0.66 5.49 18.35
N VAL A 208 0.03 4.48 18.95
CA VAL A 208 0.37 4.02 20.31
C VAL A 208 1.74 3.31 20.45
N GLY A 209 2.54 3.21 19.39
CA GLY A 209 3.76 2.40 19.35
C GLY A 209 3.51 0.98 18.81
N PRO A 210 4.56 0.13 18.70
CA PRO A 210 4.71 -0.81 17.58
C PRO A 210 3.56 -1.82 17.45
N GLY A 211 2.84 -2.08 18.54
CA GLY A 211 1.61 -2.85 18.53
C GLY A 211 1.84 -4.31 18.13
N ALA A 212 0.75 -5.02 17.88
CA ALA A 212 0.82 -6.32 17.22
C ALA A 212 0.91 -6.10 15.71
N ILE A 213 1.76 -6.88 15.05
CA ILE A 213 1.70 -7.06 13.60
C ILE A 213 1.08 -8.44 13.35
N THR A 214 -0.06 -8.47 12.68
CA THR A 214 -0.76 -9.73 12.39
C THR A 214 -1.22 -9.72 10.94
N LEU A 215 -0.43 -10.38 10.12
CA LEU A 215 -0.76 -10.62 8.72
C LEU A 215 -1.63 -11.89 8.63
N PRO A 216 -2.75 -11.86 7.92
CA PRO A 216 -3.49 -13.08 7.63
C PRO A 216 -2.66 -13.97 6.70
N ALA A 217 -3.05 -15.24 6.56
CA ALA A 217 -2.47 -16.10 5.53
C ALA A 217 -2.74 -15.49 4.15
N MET A 218 -1.70 -15.21 3.37
CA MET A 218 -1.79 -14.59 2.05
C MET A 218 -0.88 -15.36 1.10
N SER A 219 -1.39 -15.70 -0.09
CA SER A 219 -0.65 -16.49 -1.08
C SER A 219 0.62 -15.80 -1.59
N ILE A 220 0.74 -14.48 -1.43
CA ILE A 220 1.95 -13.73 -1.77
C ILE A 220 3.07 -13.92 -0.74
N CYS A 221 2.77 -14.47 0.44
CA CYS A 221 3.76 -14.80 1.48
C CYS A 221 4.35 -16.21 1.33
N GLU A 222 3.78 -17.04 0.46
CA GLU A 222 4.21 -18.40 0.15
C GLU A 222 5.05 -18.44 -1.13
#